data_AF-A0A2V9M3M0-F1
#
_entry.id   AF-A0A2V9M3M0-F1
#
_cell.length_a   1.000
_cell.length_b   1.000
_cell.length_c   1.000
_cell.angle_alpha   90.00
_cell.angle_beta   90.00
_cell.angle_gamma   90.00
#
_symmetry.space_group_name_H-M   'P 1'
#
loop_
_entity.id
_entity.type
_entity.pdbx_description
1 polymer ?
#
loop_
_entity_poly.entity_id
_entity_poly.type
_entity_poly.pdbx_seq_one_letter_code
_entity_poly.pdbx_strand_id
1 'polypeptide(L)'
;MRESSGFGLRLVLAGSLAGALMLSFSSPVVAQSYDQQNLVSDLPGLAPTMDPNLVNPWGIVFPPNGPFWIADNNAGASTLYDGNGHPFPPTSPLVVMIPPPKGGSGSGTPTGIVFNGTPDFVISKGSASGPALFIFATEDGTITGWNFSVDLTHAILSVDNSGLGGADGSALGAVYKGLAIGNNGSGNFIYASNFRDGVVEMYDAKFTFVTSFTDPQIVPDASNPGFAPFGIRNINNQLFVTFAMQNADRHDDVKGPGNGFVDVFDLNGNFIERFASGGRLNSPWGLALAPDHFGKFSDDLLVGNFGDGRINAFKKEDVKNDEEDNDKEDGEDNGLEGHSFHGQLKDSHGQPITIDGLWGLTFGNGNVAGATNVLFFTAGIVDESHGLFGRIIAREKENNDAEDNDREAKKDQGNDNEKDHGDDHGNKSED
;
A
#
# COMPACT_ATOMS: atom_id res chain seq x y z
N MET A 1 -52.57 84.71 -13.54
CA MET A 1 -53.16 85.17 -12.26
C MET A 1 -52.78 84.18 -11.17
N ARG A 2 -52.17 84.72 -10.10
CA ARG A 2 -52.05 84.17 -8.73
C ARG A 2 -51.21 82.90 -8.45
N GLU A 3 -50.06 83.22 -7.86
CA GLU A 3 -49.26 82.59 -6.80
C GLU A 3 -49.88 81.49 -5.90
N SER A 4 -49.02 80.55 -5.48
CA SER A 4 -48.62 80.22 -4.07
C SER A 4 -48.26 78.72 -3.97
N SER A 5 -46.97 78.38 -3.84
CA SER A 5 -46.21 78.05 -2.62
C SER A 5 -46.53 76.69 -1.98
N GLY A 6 -45.51 75.82 -1.84
CA GLY A 6 -45.58 74.60 -1.02
C GLY A 6 -44.31 73.74 -1.11
N PHE A 7 -43.44 73.91 -0.11
CA PHE A 7 -42.20 73.19 0.18
C PHE A 7 -42.40 71.70 0.51
N GLY A 8 -41.35 70.87 0.31
CA GLY A 8 -41.11 69.72 1.19
C GLY A 8 -40.33 68.53 0.61
N LEU A 9 -39.02 68.51 0.88
CA LEU A 9 -38.21 67.33 1.25
C LEU A 9 -37.97 66.19 0.24
N ARG A 10 -36.80 66.23 -0.43
CA ARG A 10 -36.17 65.03 -1.03
C ARG A 10 -35.28 64.34 0.00
N LEU A 11 -35.56 63.07 0.27
CA LEU A 11 -34.76 62.17 1.10
C LEU A 11 -33.47 61.81 0.32
N VAL A 12 -32.30 62.22 0.83
CA VAL A 12 -30.99 61.75 0.33
C VAL A 12 -30.59 60.56 1.19
N LEU A 13 -30.63 59.36 0.62
CA LEU A 13 -30.06 58.16 1.24
C LEU A 13 -28.56 58.13 0.90
N ALA A 14 -27.71 58.42 1.89
CA ALA A 14 -26.27 58.19 1.80
C ALA A 14 -25.99 56.73 2.16
N GLY A 15 -25.86 55.86 1.16
CA GLY A 15 -25.38 54.49 1.34
C GLY A 15 -23.85 54.49 1.44
N SER A 16 -23.33 54.25 2.63
CA SER A 16 -21.89 54.05 2.86
C SER A 16 -21.50 52.64 2.42
N LEU A 17 -20.70 52.52 1.36
CA LEU A 17 -20.12 51.26 0.91
C LEU A 17 -18.84 50.99 1.72
N ALA A 18 -18.96 50.25 2.82
CA ALA A 18 -17.79 49.72 3.53
C ALA A 18 -17.35 48.42 2.85
N GLY A 19 -16.33 48.51 1.98
CA GLY A 19 -15.66 47.34 1.42
C GLY A 19 -14.84 46.65 2.50
N ALA A 20 -15.30 45.49 2.97
CA ALA A 20 -14.50 44.61 3.82
C ALA A 20 -13.44 43.92 2.94
N LEU A 21 -12.18 44.33 3.08
CA LEU A 21 -11.05 43.64 2.47
C LEU A 21 -10.83 42.33 3.26
N MET A 22 -11.34 41.22 2.74
CA MET A 22 -11.00 39.89 3.26
C MET A 22 -9.56 39.58 2.88
N LEU A 23 -8.64 39.70 3.84
CA LEU A 23 -7.30 39.15 3.72
C LEU A 23 -7.41 37.64 3.86
N SER A 24 -7.42 36.94 2.72
CA SER A 24 -7.28 35.49 2.68
C SER A 24 -5.88 35.13 3.18
N PHE A 25 -5.78 34.62 4.41
CA PHE A 25 -4.56 33.97 4.88
C PHE A 25 -4.48 32.60 4.22
N SER A 26 -3.74 32.51 3.10
CA SER A 26 -3.29 31.22 2.60
C SER A 26 -2.34 30.63 3.63
N SER A 27 -2.80 29.62 4.37
CA SER A 27 -1.88 28.80 5.17
C SER A 27 -0.91 28.14 4.18
N PRO A 28 0.42 28.21 4.38
CA PRO A 28 1.34 27.49 3.51
C PRO A 28 1.03 26.00 3.63
N VAL A 29 0.65 25.38 2.51
CA VAL A 29 0.63 23.92 2.41
C VAL A 29 2.08 23.48 2.54
N VAL A 30 2.45 22.95 3.70
CA VAL A 30 3.74 22.28 3.88
C VAL A 30 3.77 21.13 2.87
N ALA A 31 4.74 21.14 1.95
CA ALA A 31 4.83 20.11 0.93
C ALA A 31 5.28 18.78 1.56
N GLN A 32 4.32 17.90 1.86
CA GLN A 32 4.56 16.55 2.38
C GLN A 32 5.44 15.73 1.41
N SER A 33 6.40 15.00 1.95
CA SER A 33 7.22 14.04 1.20
C SER A 33 7.25 12.67 1.90
N TYR A 34 7.75 11.66 1.21
CA TYR A 34 7.89 10.30 1.73
C TYR A 34 9.35 9.84 1.60
N ASP A 35 9.86 9.18 2.63
CA ASP A 35 11.25 8.72 2.72
C ASP A 35 11.28 7.19 2.72
N GLN A 36 11.87 6.59 1.69
CA GLN A 36 12.09 5.15 1.60
C GLN A 36 13.36 4.76 2.34
N GLN A 37 13.27 3.70 3.15
CA GLN A 37 14.42 3.09 3.83
C GLN A 37 14.44 1.59 3.57
N ASN A 38 15.57 1.11 3.04
CA ASN A 38 15.83 -0.31 2.85
C ASN A 38 16.21 -0.92 4.21
N LEU A 39 15.60 -2.05 4.56
CA LEU A 39 15.80 -2.71 5.87
C LEU A 39 16.56 -4.03 5.72
N VAL A 40 16.12 -4.89 4.79
CA VAL A 40 16.73 -6.21 4.54
C VAL A 40 16.85 -6.45 3.04
N SER A 41 17.95 -7.06 2.61
CA SER A 41 18.13 -7.59 1.25
C SER A 41 19.08 -8.79 1.27
N ASP A 42 19.00 -9.66 0.28
CA ASP A 42 19.99 -10.72 0.05
C ASP A 42 21.27 -10.19 -0.64
N LEU A 43 21.26 -8.93 -1.13
CA LEU A 43 22.40 -8.28 -1.77
C LEU A 43 23.32 -7.57 -0.77
N PRO A 44 24.65 -7.82 -0.80
CA PRO A 44 25.61 -7.13 0.06
C PRO A 44 25.59 -5.61 -0.14
N GLY A 45 25.36 -4.87 0.95
CA GLY A 45 25.43 -3.41 0.98
C GLY A 45 24.20 -2.68 0.48
N LEU A 46 23.14 -3.38 0.04
CA LEU A 46 21.88 -2.74 -0.40
C LEU A 46 20.99 -2.33 0.78
N ALA A 47 21.06 -3.05 1.90
CA ALA A 47 20.35 -2.77 3.13
C ALA A 47 21.25 -3.03 4.36
N PRO A 48 20.92 -2.47 5.54
CA PRO A 48 21.69 -2.69 6.77
C PRO A 48 21.73 -4.16 7.20
N THR A 49 20.64 -4.89 7.02
CA THR A 49 20.57 -6.34 7.28
C THR A 49 20.71 -7.09 5.96
N MET A 50 21.61 -8.07 5.95
CA MET A 50 21.71 -9.04 4.85
C MET A 50 21.09 -10.37 5.25
N ASP A 51 20.12 -10.86 4.48
CA ASP A 51 19.53 -12.20 4.66
C ASP A 51 19.47 -12.94 3.32
N PRO A 52 20.27 -14.00 3.12
CA PRO A 52 20.28 -14.78 1.88
C PRO A 52 18.96 -15.50 1.55
N ASN A 53 18.02 -15.61 2.49
CA ASN A 53 16.72 -16.23 2.23
C ASN A 53 15.69 -15.22 1.71
N LEU A 54 15.93 -13.91 1.81
CA LEU A 54 14.99 -12.89 1.34
C LEU A 54 15.12 -12.71 -0.19
N VAL A 55 14.69 -13.72 -0.96
CA VAL A 55 14.77 -13.72 -2.43
C VAL A 55 13.37 -13.70 -3.03
N ASN A 56 13.08 -12.69 -3.86
CA ASN A 56 11.73 -12.39 -4.38
C ASN A 56 10.64 -12.43 -3.28
N PRO A 57 10.71 -11.58 -2.24
CA PRO A 57 9.69 -11.55 -1.19
C PRO A 57 8.37 -10.97 -1.74
N TRP A 58 7.28 -11.72 -1.61
CA TRP A 58 5.95 -11.32 -2.08
C TRP A 58 5.05 -10.87 -0.93
N GLY A 59 4.40 -11.81 -0.26
CA GLY A 59 3.44 -11.51 0.80
C GLY A 59 4.09 -11.06 2.10
N ILE A 60 3.44 -10.13 2.79
CA ILE A 60 3.84 -9.61 4.10
C ILE A 60 2.62 -9.51 5.04
N VAL A 61 2.73 -10.14 6.21
CA VAL A 61 1.72 -10.09 7.28
C VAL A 61 2.37 -10.13 8.66
N PHE A 62 1.59 -9.92 9.71
CA PHE A 62 2.00 -10.11 11.09
C PHE A 62 0.79 -10.53 11.94
N PRO A 63 1.00 -11.20 13.08
CA PRO A 63 -0.03 -11.31 14.10
C PRO A 63 -0.09 -10.01 14.93
N PRO A 64 -1.15 -9.78 15.74
CA PRO A 64 -1.40 -8.50 16.41
C PRO A 64 -0.21 -7.89 17.17
N ASN A 65 0.62 -8.71 17.80
CA ASN A 65 1.78 -8.26 18.61
C ASN A 65 3.13 -8.85 18.16
N GLY A 66 3.18 -9.53 17.00
CA GLY A 66 4.37 -10.26 16.57
C GLY A 66 5.11 -9.59 15.40
N PRO A 67 6.18 -10.25 14.91
CA PRO A 67 7.02 -9.77 13.83
C PRO A 67 6.29 -9.85 12.49
N PHE A 68 6.88 -9.21 11.48
CA PHE A 68 6.57 -9.51 10.08
C PHE A 68 6.89 -10.96 9.76
N TRP A 69 6.04 -11.56 8.96
CA TRP A 69 6.24 -12.81 8.23
C TRP A 69 6.22 -12.47 6.75
N ILE A 70 7.29 -12.83 6.05
CA ILE A 70 7.48 -12.56 4.63
C ILE A 70 7.49 -13.89 3.88
N ALA A 71 6.76 -13.97 2.77
CA ALA A 71 6.78 -15.11 1.88
C ALA A 71 7.89 -14.90 0.83
N ASP A 72 8.98 -15.63 0.96
CA ASP A 72 10.17 -15.52 0.12
C ASP A 72 10.06 -16.51 -1.05
N ASN A 73 9.46 -16.06 -2.16
CA ASN A 73 9.03 -16.89 -3.27
C ASN A 73 10.19 -17.75 -3.81
N ASN A 74 11.30 -17.12 -4.17
CA ASN A 74 12.43 -17.79 -4.81
C ASN A 74 13.36 -18.53 -3.83
N ALA A 75 13.19 -18.33 -2.52
CA ALA A 75 13.84 -19.14 -1.49
C ALA A 75 12.98 -20.33 -1.05
N GLY A 76 11.70 -20.35 -1.43
CA GLY A 76 10.73 -21.36 -1.01
C GLY A 76 10.54 -21.42 0.50
N ALA A 77 10.55 -20.25 1.13
CA ALA A 77 10.56 -20.12 2.58
C ALA A 77 9.72 -18.94 3.06
N SER A 78 9.62 -18.82 4.38
CA SER A 78 9.14 -17.61 5.04
C SER A 78 10.11 -17.20 6.14
N THR A 79 10.62 -15.97 6.01
CA THR A 79 11.46 -15.30 6.99
C THR A 79 10.67 -14.32 7.85
N LEU A 80 11.21 -13.99 9.03
CA LEU A 80 10.57 -13.12 10.01
C LEU A 80 11.47 -11.96 10.40
N TYR A 81 10.90 -10.76 10.53
CA TYR A 81 11.65 -9.55 10.93
C TYR A 81 10.86 -8.65 11.87
N ASP A 82 11.58 -7.89 12.71
CA ASP A 82 11.00 -6.75 13.43
C ASP A 82 10.83 -5.52 12.49
N GLY A 83 10.23 -4.45 13.00
CA GLY A 83 10.01 -3.20 12.26
C GLY A 83 11.27 -2.40 11.89
N ASN A 84 12.45 -2.87 12.29
CA ASN A 84 13.75 -2.33 11.88
C ASN A 84 14.50 -3.28 10.92
N GLY A 85 13.89 -4.41 10.52
CA GLY A 85 14.53 -5.39 9.65
C GLY A 85 15.51 -6.31 10.36
N HIS A 86 15.44 -6.49 11.68
CA HIS A 86 16.24 -7.52 12.34
C HIS A 86 15.55 -8.88 12.25
N PRO A 87 16.27 -9.95 11.87
CA PRO A 87 15.71 -11.30 11.83
C PRO A 87 15.15 -11.74 13.19
N PHE A 88 14.02 -12.44 13.17
CA PHE A 88 13.24 -12.77 14.38
C PHE A 88 12.98 -14.29 14.54
N PRO A 89 12.96 -14.84 15.77
CA PRO A 89 13.35 -14.19 17.02
C PRO A 89 14.85 -13.86 17.06
N PRO A 90 15.27 -12.87 17.88
CA PRO A 90 16.68 -12.54 18.00
C PRO A 90 17.53 -13.76 18.35
N THR A 91 18.76 -13.84 17.83
CA THR A 91 19.74 -14.93 18.05
C THR A 91 19.48 -16.24 17.27
N SER A 92 18.22 -16.65 17.11
CA SER A 92 17.87 -17.85 16.34
C SER A 92 16.69 -17.56 15.42
N PRO A 93 16.91 -16.80 14.34
CA PRO A 93 15.85 -16.44 13.41
C PRO A 93 15.15 -17.67 12.86
N LEU A 94 13.82 -17.63 12.84
CA LEU A 94 13.03 -18.72 12.30
C LEU A 94 12.95 -18.57 10.78
N VAL A 95 13.20 -19.67 10.08
CA VAL A 95 12.88 -19.82 8.66
C VAL A 95 11.93 -20.99 8.54
N VAL A 96 10.78 -20.77 7.92
CA VAL A 96 9.78 -21.82 7.66
C VAL A 96 9.85 -22.22 6.20
N MET A 97 10.20 -23.48 5.93
CA MET A 97 10.25 -24.00 4.57
C MET A 97 8.85 -24.32 4.06
N ILE A 98 8.59 -23.93 2.81
CA ILE A 98 7.33 -24.22 2.13
C ILE A 98 7.54 -25.45 1.23
N PRO A 99 6.74 -26.52 1.42
CA PRO A 99 6.92 -27.74 0.64
C PRO A 99 6.52 -27.52 -0.83
N PRO A 100 7.11 -28.27 -1.77
CA PRO A 100 6.62 -28.31 -3.14
C PRO A 100 5.28 -29.08 -3.21
N PRO A 101 4.59 -29.07 -4.35
CA PRO A 101 3.44 -29.94 -4.58
C PRO A 101 3.73 -31.41 -4.32
N LYS A 102 2.68 -32.19 -4.10
CA LYS A 102 2.80 -33.62 -3.77
C LYS A 102 3.52 -34.38 -4.88
N GLY A 103 4.64 -34.99 -4.52
CA GLY A 103 5.49 -35.72 -5.47
C GLY A 103 6.46 -34.83 -6.25
N GLY A 104 6.41 -33.52 -6.05
CA GLY A 104 7.44 -32.58 -6.50
C GLY A 104 8.73 -32.71 -5.69
N SER A 105 9.78 -32.07 -6.19
CA SER A 105 11.10 -31.99 -5.57
C SER A 105 11.50 -30.53 -5.34
N GLY A 106 12.34 -30.27 -4.35
CA GLY A 106 12.79 -28.92 -4.02
C GLY A 106 11.89 -28.27 -2.97
N SER A 107 11.70 -26.96 -3.09
CA SER A 107 10.81 -26.14 -2.27
C SER A 107 9.64 -25.64 -3.11
N GLY A 108 8.56 -25.22 -2.45
CA GLY A 108 7.48 -24.49 -3.12
C GLY A 108 7.85 -23.03 -3.42
N THR A 109 6.94 -22.30 -4.07
CA THR A 109 7.08 -20.90 -4.48
C THR A 109 6.02 -20.03 -3.79
N PRO A 110 6.21 -19.67 -2.50
CA PRO A 110 5.19 -18.98 -1.73
C PRO A 110 4.92 -17.55 -2.22
N THR A 111 3.65 -17.17 -2.23
CA THR A 111 3.18 -15.86 -2.71
C THR A 111 2.40 -15.11 -1.62
N GLY A 112 1.08 -15.23 -1.61
CA GLY A 112 0.18 -14.68 -0.61
C GLY A 112 0.31 -15.43 0.71
N ILE A 113 0.28 -14.69 1.82
CA ILE A 113 0.33 -15.22 3.19
C ILE A 113 -0.74 -14.54 4.03
N VAL A 114 -1.36 -15.29 4.94
CA VAL A 114 -2.29 -14.74 5.95
C VAL A 114 -1.94 -15.26 7.34
N PHE A 115 -2.14 -14.40 8.35
CA PHE A 115 -2.20 -14.82 9.74
C PHE A 115 -3.61 -15.34 10.05
N ASN A 116 -3.71 -16.53 10.65
CA ASN A 116 -4.96 -17.10 11.11
C ASN A 116 -5.10 -16.94 12.63
N GLY A 117 -6.02 -16.07 13.03
CA GLY A 117 -6.39 -15.85 14.44
C GLY A 117 -7.53 -16.75 14.94
N THR A 118 -7.92 -17.76 14.18
CA THR A 118 -9.10 -18.63 14.45
C THR A 118 -8.66 -20.06 14.82
N PRO A 119 -9.54 -20.89 15.42
CA PRO A 119 -9.24 -22.30 15.68
C PRO A 119 -9.43 -23.20 14.45
N ASP A 120 -9.81 -22.64 13.30
CA ASP A 120 -10.04 -23.37 12.05
C ASP A 120 -8.73 -23.63 11.29
N PHE A 121 -8.82 -24.24 10.11
CA PHE A 121 -7.70 -24.54 9.21
C PHE A 121 -6.67 -25.47 9.86
N VAL A 122 -7.16 -26.56 10.47
CA VAL A 122 -6.33 -27.54 11.17
C VAL A 122 -5.43 -28.32 10.21
N ILE A 123 -4.13 -28.29 10.49
CA ILE A 123 -3.10 -29.06 9.79
C ILE A 123 -2.59 -30.18 10.70
N SER A 124 -2.06 -31.25 10.12
CA SER A 124 -1.55 -32.39 10.88
C SER A 124 -0.30 -33.02 10.25
N LYS A 125 0.64 -33.45 11.08
CA LYS A 125 1.82 -34.24 10.68
C LYS A 125 2.08 -35.33 11.72
N GLY A 126 1.97 -36.59 11.29
CA GLY A 126 2.04 -37.72 12.22
C GLY A 126 0.92 -37.63 13.27
N SER A 127 1.28 -37.62 14.56
CA SER A 127 0.33 -37.47 15.67
C SER A 127 0.10 -36.03 16.11
N ALA A 128 0.85 -35.06 15.57
CA ALA A 128 0.70 -33.65 15.92
C ALA A 128 -0.37 -32.99 15.03
N SER A 129 -1.20 -32.14 15.64
CA SER A 129 -2.29 -31.44 14.97
C SER A 129 -2.55 -30.09 15.64
N GLY A 130 -2.92 -29.08 14.86
CA GLY A 130 -3.27 -27.75 15.36
C GLY A 130 -3.75 -26.84 14.25
N PRO A 131 -4.48 -25.75 14.56
CA PRO A 131 -4.86 -24.74 13.58
C PRO A 131 -3.60 -24.12 12.98
N ALA A 132 -3.53 -24.00 11.65
CA ALA A 132 -2.45 -23.26 11.01
C ALA A 132 -2.44 -21.81 11.56
N LEU A 133 -1.29 -21.31 12.01
CA LEU A 133 -1.13 -19.91 12.45
C LEU A 133 -0.84 -19.00 11.25
N PHE A 134 -0.11 -19.52 10.27
CA PHE A 134 0.11 -18.88 8.99
C PHE A 134 -0.29 -19.83 7.87
N ILE A 135 -0.96 -19.28 6.86
CA ILE A 135 -1.40 -20.02 5.67
C ILE A 135 -0.78 -19.34 4.46
N PHE A 136 -0.23 -20.13 3.55
CA PHE A 136 0.51 -19.68 2.38
C PHE A 136 -0.17 -20.22 1.12
N ALA A 137 -0.32 -19.35 0.13
CA ALA A 137 -0.57 -19.72 -1.26
C ALA A 137 0.77 -19.85 -2.00
N THR A 138 0.82 -20.62 -3.09
CA THR A 138 2.01 -20.77 -3.93
C THR A 138 1.69 -20.64 -5.42
N GLU A 139 2.67 -20.23 -6.23
CA GLU A 139 2.54 -20.28 -7.69
C GLU A 139 2.44 -21.71 -8.22
N ASP A 140 2.89 -22.68 -7.43
CA ASP A 140 2.76 -24.11 -7.72
C ASP A 140 1.31 -24.64 -7.61
N GLY A 141 0.33 -23.79 -7.32
CA GLY A 141 -1.06 -24.20 -7.18
C GLY A 141 -1.37 -24.92 -5.88
N THR A 142 -0.65 -24.59 -4.81
CA THR A 142 -0.87 -25.20 -3.48
C THR A 142 -1.27 -24.20 -2.41
N ILE A 143 -1.96 -24.69 -1.39
CA ILE A 143 -2.19 -23.97 -0.12
C ILE A 143 -1.58 -24.80 1.00
N THR A 144 -0.72 -24.18 1.81
CA THR A 144 -0.04 -24.82 2.93
C THR A 144 -0.31 -24.06 4.23
N GLY A 145 -0.27 -24.76 5.36
CA GLY A 145 -0.41 -24.15 6.69
C GLY A 145 0.78 -24.47 7.58
N TRP A 146 1.16 -23.54 8.46
CA TRP A 146 2.24 -23.74 9.43
C TRP A 146 1.75 -23.54 10.88
N ASN A 147 2.22 -24.39 11.78
CA ASN A 147 2.06 -24.23 13.23
C ASN A 147 3.27 -24.85 13.94
N PHE A 148 3.92 -24.07 14.81
CA PHE A 148 5.13 -24.49 15.55
C PHE A 148 4.96 -25.79 16.36
N SER A 149 3.74 -26.13 16.79
CA SER A 149 3.44 -27.37 17.54
C SER A 149 3.27 -28.59 16.64
N VAL A 150 3.14 -28.39 15.32
CA VAL A 150 2.99 -29.46 14.32
C VAL A 150 4.34 -29.76 13.66
N ASP A 151 4.99 -28.72 13.15
CA ASP A 151 6.37 -28.77 12.66
C ASP A 151 6.97 -27.37 12.79
N LEU A 152 8.09 -27.25 13.51
CA LEU A 152 8.69 -25.96 13.80
C LEU A 152 9.18 -25.23 12.54
N THR A 153 9.72 -25.95 11.56
CA THR A 153 10.45 -25.34 10.44
C THR A 153 9.87 -25.68 9.07
N HIS A 154 8.73 -26.37 8.99
CA HIS A 154 8.10 -26.73 7.71
C HIS A 154 6.60 -26.49 7.74
N ALA A 155 6.08 -25.82 6.71
CA ALA A 155 4.65 -25.78 6.46
C ALA A 155 4.14 -27.17 5.99
N ILE A 156 2.84 -27.39 6.15
CA ILE A 156 2.15 -28.64 5.83
C ILE A 156 1.20 -28.37 4.66
N LEU A 157 1.33 -29.17 3.60
CA LEU A 157 0.47 -29.11 2.43
C LEU A 157 -0.99 -29.48 2.78
N SER A 158 -1.93 -28.59 2.45
CA SER A 158 -3.37 -28.76 2.71
C SER A 158 -4.19 -28.89 1.44
N VAL A 159 -3.90 -28.07 0.43
CA VAL A 159 -4.53 -28.10 -0.90
C VAL A 159 -3.44 -28.25 -1.95
N ASP A 160 -3.69 -29.10 -2.93
CA ASP A 160 -2.77 -29.34 -4.04
C ASP A 160 -3.54 -29.42 -5.36
N ASN A 161 -3.53 -28.31 -6.08
CA ASN A 161 -4.09 -28.13 -7.40
C ASN A 161 -2.98 -27.91 -8.45
N SER A 162 -1.77 -28.47 -8.21
CA SER A 162 -0.63 -28.33 -9.12
C SER A 162 -0.75 -29.18 -10.39
N GLY A 163 -1.64 -30.19 -10.37
CA GLY A 163 -1.85 -31.13 -11.47
C GLY A 163 -2.83 -30.64 -12.53
N LEU A 164 -3.12 -31.49 -13.52
CA LEU A 164 -4.19 -31.25 -14.50
C LEU A 164 -5.54 -31.12 -13.77
N GLY A 165 -6.17 -29.96 -13.84
CA GLY A 165 -7.44 -29.69 -13.17
C GLY A 165 -7.63 -28.21 -12.88
N GLY A 166 -8.90 -27.80 -12.82
CA GLY A 166 -9.39 -26.43 -12.68
C GLY A 166 -10.87 -26.41 -13.04
N ALA A 167 -11.65 -25.46 -12.54
CA ALA A 167 -13.09 -25.37 -12.85
C ALA A 167 -13.36 -25.12 -14.35
N ASP A 168 -12.33 -24.71 -15.10
CA ASP A 168 -12.34 -24.45 -16.54
C ASP A 168 -11.91 -25.66 -17.41
N GLY A 169 -11.48 -26.77 -16.81
CA GLY A 169 -10.94 -27.92 -17.54
C GLY A 169 -9.53 -27.70 -18.11
N SER A 170 -8.77 -26.73 -17.58
CA SER A 170 -7.38 -26.44 -17.95
C SER A 170 -6.48 -27.68 -17.81
N ALA A 171 -5.58 -27.84 -18.78
CA ALA A 171 -4.52 -28.85 -18.77
C ALA A 171 -3.29 -28.41 -17.98
N LEU A 172 -3.41 -27.41 -17.10
CA LEU A 172 -2.34 -26.82 -16.29
C LEU A 172 -2.91 -26.50 -14.91
N GLY A 173 -2.10 -26.68 -13.86
CA GLY A 173 -2.52 -26.44 -12.48
C GLY A 173 -2.63 -24.97 -12.10
N ALA A 174 -3.30 -24.69 -10.98
CA ALA A 174 -3.55 -23.34 -10.49
C ALA A 174 -2.25 -22.52 -10.31
N VAL A 175 -2.35 -21.19 -10.39
CA VAL A 175 -1.25 -20.26 -10.05
C VAL A 175 -1.79 -19.27 -9.04
N TYR A 176 -1.54 -19.50 -7.75
CA TYR A 176 -2.05 -18.62 -6.71
C TYR A 176 -1.10 -17.44 -6.48
N LYS A 177 -1.61 -16.22 -6.68
CA LYS A 177 -0.79 -15.00 -6.57
C LYS A 177 -0.98 -14.28 -5.23
N GLY A 178 -2.15 -14.34 -4.62
CA GLY A 178 -2.51 -13.63 -3.39
C GLY A 178 -3.47 -14.44 -2.53
N LEU A 179 -3.52 -14.10 -1.23
CA LEU A 179 -4.33 -14.82 -0.24
C LEU A 179 -4.95 -13.84 0.77
N ALA A 180 -6.24 -13.99 1.03
CA ALA A 180 -6.96 -13.28 2.08
C ALA A 180 -7.70 -14.27 2.99
N ILE A 181 -8.03 -13.82 4.20
CA ILE A 181 -8.84 -14.57 5.18
C ILE A 181 -9.97 -13.67 5.68
N GLY A 182 -11.14 -14.24 5.91
CA GLY A 182 -12.31 -13.48 6.36
C GLY A 182 -13.41 -14.37 6.94
N ASN A 183 -14.39 -13.73 7.59
CA ASN A 183 -15.58 -14.38 8.12
C ASN A 183 -16.82 -13.74 7.51
N ASN A 184 -17.58 -14.48 6.72
CA ASN A 184 -18.79 -13.97 6.04
C ASN A 184 -20.07 -14.06 6.89
N GLY A 185 -19.95 -14.34 8.19
CA GLY A 185 -21.06 -14.59 9.11
C GLY A 185 -21.49 -16.06 9.20
N SER A 186 -21.17 -16.90 8.20
CA SER A 186 -21.45 -18.35 8.23
C SER A 186 -20.25 -19.20 8.71
N GLY A 187 -19.04 -18.65 8.61
CA GLY A 187 -17.80 -19.33 8.99
C GLY A 187 -16.58 -18.54 8.56
N ASN A 188 -15.40 -19.10 8.82
CA ASN A 188 -14.12 -18.55 8.36
C ASN A 188 -13.75 -19.18 7.01
N PHE A 189 -13.23 -18.35 6.12
CA PHE A 189 -12.83 -18.74 4.76
C PHE A 189 -11.49 -18.11 4.41
N ILE A 190 -10.76 -18.79 3.53
CA ILE A 190 -9.64 -18.20 2.81
C ILE A 190 -10.00 -18.01 1.33
N TYR A 191 -9.43 -16.98 0.73
CA TYR A 191 -9.69 -16.54 -0.64
C TYR A 191 -8.37 -16.45 -1.38
N ALA A 192 -8.16 -17.30 -2.38
CA ALA A 192 -6.92 -17.38 -3.14
C ALA A 192 -7.14 -16.84 -4.56
N SER A 193 -6.33 -15.88 -5.02
CA SER A 193 -6.39 -15.42 -6.40
C SER A 193 -5.70 -16.44 -7.32
N ASN A 194 -6.49 -17.27 -8.01
CA ASN A 194 -6.01 -18.19 -9.03
C ASN A 194 -5.88 -17.41 -10.35
N PHE A 195 -4.67 -16.88 -10.57
CA PHE A 195 -4.38 -16.05 -11.73
C PHE A 195 -4.61 -16.84 -13.02
N ARG A 196 -4.14 -18.09 -13.10
CA ARG A 196 -4.25 -18.91 -14.31
C ARG A 196 -5.70 -19.11 -14.77
N ASP A 197 -6.59 -19.35 -13.82
CA ASP A 197 -8.01 -19.63 -14.12
C ASP A 197 -8.85 -18.34 -14.15
N GLY A 198 -8.28 -17.18 -13.81
CA GLY A 198 -8.98 -15.90 -13.85
C GLY A 198 -10.03 -15.73 -12.75
N VAL A 199 -9.90 -16.44 -11.63
CA VAL A 199 -10.89 -16.46 -10.55
C VAL A 199 -10.25 -16.33 -9.17
N VAL A 200 -11.03 -15.86 -8.20
CA VAL A 200 -10.75 -16.04 -6.78
C VAL A 200 -11.44 -17.31 -6.31
N GLU A 201 -10.69 -18.22 -5.70
CA GLU A 201 -11.21 -19.46 -5.12
C GLU A 201 -11.43 -19.29 -3.61
N MET A 202 -12.57 -19.80 -3.13
CA MET A 202 -12.98 -19.73 -1.73
C MET A 202 -12.91 -21.12 -1.09
N TYR A 203 -12.18 -21.23 0.02
CA TYR A 203 -12.03 -22.46 0.79
C TYR A 203 -12.56 -22.29 2.21
N ASP A 204 -13.26 -23.31 2.72
CA ASP A 204 -13.81 -23.31 4.08
C ASP A 204 -12.75 -23.59 5.16
N ALA A 205 -13.20 -23.54 6.43
CA ALA A 205 -12.44 -23.85 7.64
C ALA A 205 -11.67 -25.18 7.64
N LYS A 206 -11.91 -26.09 6.68
CA LYS A 206 -11.23 -27.38 6.54
C LYS A 206 -10.36 -27.46 5.28
N PHE A 207 -10.09 -26.34 4.63
CA PHE A 207 -9.46 -26.27 3.31
C PHE A 207 -10.27 -26.95 2.20
N THR A 208 -11.59 -27.04 2.35
CA THR A 208 -12.46 -27.59 1.28
C THR A 208 -12.84 -26.47 0.33
N PHE A 209 -12.67 -26.67 -0.97
CA PHE A 209 -13.18 -25.75 -1.98
C PHE A 209 -14.70 -25.58 -1.83
N VAL A 210 -15.18 -24.33 -1.85
CA VAL A 210 -16.59 -23.97 -1.70
C VAL A 210 -17.14 -23.48 -3.03
N THR A 211 -16.52 -22.44 -3.58
CA THR A 211 -16.91 -21.79 -4.83
C THR A 211 -15.75 -20.96 -5.36
N SER A 212 -15.90 -20.46 -6.58
CA SER A 212 -15.03 -19.42 -7.14
C SER A 212 -15.87 -18.26 -7.66
N PHE A 213 -15.27 -17.09 -7.77
CA PHE A 213 -15.90 -15.88 -8.29
C PHE A 213 -14.87 -14.98 -8.99
N THR A 214 -15.34 -14.07 -9.82
CA THR A 214 -14.51 -13.09 -10.54
C THR A 214 -15.37 -11.90 -10.94
N ASP A 215 -14.77 -10.89 -11.55
CA ASP A 215 -15.51 -9.77 -12.13
C ASP A 215 -16.47 -10.28 -13.23
N PRO A 216 -17.80 -10.11 -13.09
CA PRO A 216 -18.77 -10.58 -14.06
C PRO A 216 -18.69 -9.84 -15.41
N GLN A 217 -17.96 -8.72 -15.48
CA GLN A 217 -17.73 -7.96 -16.71
C GLN A 217 -16.52 -8.46 -17.50
N ILE A 218 -15.65 -9.29 -16.92
CA ILE A 218 -14.59 -9.97 -17.66
C ILE A 218 -15.25 -11.04 -18.51
N VAL A 219 -15.11 -10.91 -19.84
CA VAL A 219 -15.52 -11.95 -20.78
C VAL A 219 -14.32 -12.88 -21.00
N PRO A 220 -14.36 -14.14 -20.54
CA PRO A 220 -13.27 -15.07 -20.75
C PRO A 220 -13.06 -15.31 -22.25
N ASP A 221 -11.85 -15.09 -22.75
CA ASP A 221 -11.46 -15.47 -24.10
C ASP A 221 -10.26 -16.41 -24.04
N ALA A 222 -10.46 -17.67 -24.42
CA ALA A 222 -9.40 -18.68 -24.48
C ALA A 222 -8.25 -18.30 -25.44
N SER A 223 -8.45 -17.32 -26.33
CA SER A 223 -7.45 -16.81 -27.27
C SER A 223 -6.79 -15.49 -26.84
N ASN A 224 -7.34 -14.80 -25.84
CA ASN A 224 -6.78 -13.60 -25.23
C ASN A 224 -7.09 -13.63 -23.72
N PRO A 225 -6.14 -14.06 -22.88
CA PRO A 225 -6.43 -14.46 -21.50
C PRO A 225 -6.99 -13.32 -20.63
N GLY A 226 -6.89 -12.07 -21.10
CA GLY A 226 -7.56 -10.93 -20.48
C GLY A 226 -6.98 -10.60 -19.11
N PHE A 227 -7.83 -10.07 -18.24
CA PHE A 227 -7.47 -9.72 -16.87
C PHE A 227 -7.81 -10.86 -15.91
N ALA A 228 -6.96 -11.06 -14.90
CA ALA A 228 -7.17 -12.07 -13.86
C ALA A 228 -6.81 -11.53 -12.46
N PRO A 229 -7.43 -12.07 -11.39
CA PRO A 229 -7.10 -11.72 -10.00
C PRO A 229 -5.62 -11.92 -9.70
N PHE A 230 -4.93 -10.87 -9.27
CA PHE A 230 -3.49 -10.84 -9.03
C PHE A 230 -3.19 -10.73 -7.53
N GLY A 231 -3.60 -9.64 -6.88
CA GLY A 231 -3.53 -9.43 -5.44
C GLY A 231 -4.92 -9.43 -4.79
N ILE A 232 -4.97 -9.69 -3.47
CA ILE A 232 -6.22 -9.66 -2.71
C ILE A 232 -5.98 -9.27 -1.25
N ARG A 233 -6.84 -8.43 -0.69
CA ARG A 233 -6.88 -8.07 0.74
C ARG A 233 -8.32 -7.99 1.24
N ASN A 234 -8.54 -8.50 2.44
CA ASN A 234 -9.77 -8.20 3.19
C ASN A 234 -9.57 -6.90 3.98
N ILE A 235 -10.29 -5.85 3.59
CA ILE A 235 -10.25 -4.53 4.21
C ILE A 235 -11.68 -4.17 4.59
N ASN A 236 -11.92 -3.91 5.88
CA ASN A 236 -13.24 -3.54 6.40
C ASN A 236 -14.37 -4.52 6.01
N ASN A 237 -14.09 -5.83 6.03
CA ASN A 237 -15.01 -6.91 5.64
C ASN A 237 -15.43 -6.91 4.17
N GLN A 238 -14.62 -6.34 3.29
CA GLN A 238 -14.75 -6.42 1.84
C GLN A 238 -13.45 -6.93 1.23
N LEU A 239 -13.55 -7.72 0.17
CA LEU A 239 -12.39 -8.20 -0.58
C LEU A 239 -12.06 -7.18 -1.65
N PHE A 240 -10.93 -6.49 -1.48
CA PHE A 240 -10.32 -5.70 -2.53
C PHE A 240 -9.42 -6.64 -3.33
N VAL A 241 -9.75 -6.82 -4.60
CA VAL A 241 -9.06 -7.72 -5.52
C VAL A 241 -8.44 -6.87 -6.61
N THR A 242 -7.12 -6.93 -6.74
CA THR A 242 -6.45 -6.32 -7.89
C THR A 242 -6.47 -7.29 -9.06
N PHE A 243 -6.61 -6.77 -10.27
CA PHE A 243 -6.57 -7.53 -11.51
C PHE A 243 -5.40 -7.05 -12.36
N ALA A 244 -4.69 -7.99 -12.99
CA ALA A 244 -3.60 -7.73 -13.92
C ALA A 244 -3.84 -8.46 -15.25
N MET A 245 -3.35 -7.88 -16.35
CA MET A 245 -3.43 -8.51 -17.68
C MET A 245 -2.53 -9.75 -17.69
N GLN A 246 -3.03 -10.88 -18.17
CA GLN A 246 -2.24 -12.12 -18.26
C GLN A 246 -1.37 -12.19 -19.52
N ASN A 247 -0.23 -12.85 -19.41
CA ASN A 247 0.53 -13.33 -20.56
C ASN A 247 -0.15 -14.57 -21.19
N ALA A 248 0.34 -15.00 -22.34
CA ALA A 248 -0.24 -16.13 -23.08
C ALA A 248 -0.23 -17.46 -22.28
N ASP A 249 0.76 -17.65 -21.41
CA ASP A 249 0.88 -18.84 -20.56
C ASP A 249 -0.05 -18.79 -19.34
N ARG A 250 -0.72 -17.65 -19.10
CA ARG A 250 -1.55 -17.38 -17.93
C ARG A 250 -0.82 -17.59 -16.60
N HIS A 251 0.51 -17.49 -16.63
CA HIS A 251 1.35 -17.63 -15.44
C HIS A 251 1.72 -16.27 -14.87
N ASP A 252 2.07 -15.32 -15.74
CA ASP A 252 2.60 -14.01 -15.34
C ASP A 252 1.83 -12.87 -16.00
N ASP A 253 2.00 -11.68 -15.45
CA ASP A 253 1.35 -10.49 -15.94
C ASP A 253 2.03 -9.89 -17.20
N VAL A 254 1.27 -9.09 -17.93
CA VAL A 254 1.81 -8.18 -18.95
C VAL A 254 1.84 -6.78 -18.34
N LYS A 255 3.01 -6.35 -17.89
CA LYS A 255 3.24 -4.99 -17.36
C LYS A 255 2.90 -3.93 -18.39
N GLY A 256 2.30 -2.82 -17.95
CA GLY A 256 2.03 -1.63 -18.73
C GLY A 256 1.03 -0.70 -18.05
N PRO A 257 1.13 0.63 -18.23
CA PRO A 257 0.08 1.55 -17.76
C PRO A 257 -1.28 1.16 -18.34
N GLY A 258 -2.28 1.01 -17.46
CA GLY A 258 -3.62 0.56 -17.82
C GLY A 258 -3.81 -0.96 -17.83
N ASN A 259 -2.74 -1.74 -17.65
CA ASN A 259 -2.82 -3.19 -17.46
C ASN A 259 -3.11 -3.53 -16.00
N GLY A 260 -4.14 -2.90 -15.45
CA GLY A 260 -4.73 -3.34 -14.21
C GLY A 260 -5.92 -2.51 -13.73
N PHE A 261 -6.63 -3.08 -12.77
CA PHE A 261 -7.73 -2.44 -12.05
C PHE A 261 -7.89 -3.06 -10.67
N VAL A 262 -8.78 -2.49 -9.86
CA VAL A 262 -9.16 -2.98 -8.52
C VAL A 262 -10.67 -3.07 -8.45
N ASP A 263 -11.17 -4.22 -8.04
CA ASP A 263 -12.59 -4.47 -7.76
C ASP A 263 -12.81 -4.75 -6.28
N VAL A 264 -14.05 -4.55 -5.85
CA VAL A 264 -14.52 -4.88 -4.50
C VAL A 264 -15.57 -5.97 -4.59
N PHE A 265 -15.42 -7.00 -3.75
CA PHE A 265 -16.40 -8.06 -3.55
C PHE A 265 -16.80 -8.12 -2.08
N ASP A 266 -17.99 -8.65 -1.79
CA ASP A 266 -18.31 -9.09 -0.43
C ASP A 266 -17.58 -10.40 -0.08
N LEU A 267 -17.65 -10.81 1.18
CA LEU A 267 -17.02 -12.07 1.64
C LEU A 267 -17.73 -13.35 1.14
N ASN A 268 -18.84 -13.23 0.41
CA ASN A 268 -19.49 -14.35 -0.29
C ASN A 268 -19.08 -14.44 -1.78
N GLY A 269 -18.26 -13.50 -2.26
CA GLY A 269 -17.82 -13.44 -3.65
C GLY A 269 -18.77 -12.68 -4.58
N ASN A 270 -19.74 -11.93 -4.05
CA ASN A 270 -20.60 -11.08 -4.88
C ASN A 270 -19.84 -9.80 -5.25
N PHE A 271 -19.81 -9.47 -6.54
CA PHE A 271 -19.25 -8.21 -7.04
C PHE A 271 -20.02 -7.02 -6.46
N ILE A 272 -19.30 -6.04 -5.93
CA ILE A 272 -19.85 -4.80 -5.40
C ILE A 272 -19.62 -3.68 -6.40
N GLU A 273 -18.36 -3.39 -6.74
CA GLU A 273 -18.00 -2.29 -7.63
C GLU A 273 -16.59 -2.43 -8.22
N ARG A 274 -16.36 -1.70 -9.32
CA ARG A 274 -15.02 -1.36 -9.83
C ARG A 274 -14.49 -0.19 -9.00
N PHE A 275 -13.53 -0.44 -8.11
CA PHE A 275 -12.96 0.58 -7.23
C PHE A 275 -12.08 1.58 -7.98
N ALA A 276 -11.21 1.07 -8.85
CA ALA A 276 -10.30 1.88 -9.67
C ALA A 276 -9.92 1.14 -10.94
N SER A 277 -9.73 1.84 -12.06
CA SER A 277 -9.25 1.23 -13.31
C SER A 277 -8.32 2.16 -14.09
N GLY A 278 -7.55 1.56 -15.01
CA GLY A 278 -6.83 2.24 -16.09
C GLY A 278 -5.72 3.21 -15.67
N GLY A 279 -5.26 4.02 -16.63
CA GLY A 279 -4.33 5.14 -16.48
C GLY A 279 -2.98 4.82 -15.86
N ARG A 280 -2.96 4.67 -14.54
CA ARG A 280 -1.75 4.53 -13.69
C ARG A 280 -1.64 3.18 -13.00
N LEU A 281 -2.65 2.32 -13.08
CA LEU A 281 -2.56 0.95 -12.60
C LEU A 281 -1.77 0.10 -13.59
N ASN A 282 -0.74 -0.58 -13.08
CA ASN A 282 0.24 -1.32 -13.89
C ASN A 282 0.62 -2.59 -13.12
N SER A 283 -0.09 -3.69 -13.41
CA SER A 283 -0.01 -4.94 -12.65
C SER A 283 -0.11 -4.70 -11.14
N PRO A 284 -1.19 -4.08 -10.64
CA PRO A 284 -1.35 -3.76 -9.22
C PRO A 284 -1.42 -5.04 -8.38
N TRP A 285 -0.69 -5.11 -7.27
CA TRP A 285 -0.71 -6.27 -6.35
C TRP A 285 -0.87 -5.86 -4.89
N GLY A 286 0.01 -4.97 -4.41
CA GLY A 286 0.00 -4.52 -3.02
C GLY A 286 -1.18 -3.62 -2.71
N LEU A 287 -1.87 -3.90 -1.60
CA LEU A 287 -2.99 -3.11 -1.10
C LEU A 287 -2.81 -2.79 0.38
N ALA A 288 -2.91 -1.51 0.75
CA ALA A 288 -2.90 -1.07 2.15
C ALA A 288 -3.81 0.14 2.33
N LEU A 289 -4.75 0.07 3.28
CA LEU A 289 -5.51 1.24 3.70
C LEU A 289 -4.64 2.08 4.64
N ALA A 290 -4.40 3.34 4.27
CA ALA A 290 -3.63 4.27 5.07
C ALA A 290 -4.36 4.64 6.37
N PRO A 291 -3.66 4.75 7.51
CA PRO A 291 -4.25 5.29 8.73
C PRO A 291 -4.54 6.79 8.58
N ASP A 292 -5.26 7.35 9.54
CA ASP A 292 -5.65 8.77 9.63
C ASP A 292 -4.47 9.73 9.86
N HIS A 293 -3.24 9.22 9.94
CA HIS A 293 -2.01 9.98 10.20
C HIS A 293 -0.83 9.52 9.32
N PHE A 294 -1.07 9.36 8.02
CA PHE A 294 -0.07 9.07 6.98
C PHE A 294 0.19 10.26 6.05
N GLY A 295 0.12 11.48 6.58
CA GLY A 295 0.35 12.71 5.82
C GLY A 295 -0.73 12.95 4.77
N LYS A 296 -0.34 13.36 3.56
CA LYS A 296 -1.28 13.74 2.48
C LYS A 296 -2.28 12.62 2.15
N PHE A 297 -1.86 11.36 2.22
CA PHE A 297 -2.67 10.21 1.79
C PHE A 297 -3.27 9.47 2.99
N SER A 298 -3.53 10.17 4.09
CA SER A 298 -4.27 9.60 5.23
C SER A 298 -5.66 9.15 4.77
N ASP A 299 -6.11 7.99 5.26
CA ASP A 299 -7.38 7.32 4.91
C ASP A 299 -7.54 6.86 3.46
N ASP A 300 -6.53 7.05 2.61
CA ASP A 300 -6.57 6.57 1.22
C ASP A 300 -6.27 5.07 1.13
N LEU A 301 -6.81 4.42 0.09
CA LEU A 301 -6.32 3.12 -0.32
C LEU A 301 -5.04 3.30 -1.14
N LEU A 302 -3.95 2.71 -0.66
CA LEU A 302 -2.68 2.64 -1.36
C LEU A 302 -2.62 1.37 -2.20
N VAL A 303 -2.30 1.53 -3.48
CA VAL A 303 -2.16 0.46 -4.47
C VAL A 303 -0.73 0.46 -5.00
N GLY A 304 0.01 -0.59 -4.70
CA GLY A 304 1.37 -0.83 -5.20
C GLY A 304 1.34 -1.52 -6.56
N ASN A 305 1.99 -0.90 -7.54
CA ASN A 305 2.16 -1.48 -8.87
C ASN A 305 3.43 -2.33 -8.93
N PHE A 306 3.30 -3.61 -9.28
CA PHE A 306 4.44 -4.44 -9.60
C PHE A 306 5.15 -3.96 -10.87
N GLY A 307 4.39 -3.49 -11.87
CA GLY A 307 4.95 -3.24 -13.20
C GLY A 307 5.81 -1.99 -13.35
N ASP A 308 5.60 -0.94 -12.52
CA ASP A 308 6.45 0.27 -12.51
C ASP A 308 6.98 0.64 -11.12
N GLY A 309 6.67 -0.16 -10.10
CA GLY A 309 7.15 0.03 -8.74
C GLY A 309 6.56 1.22 -7.99
N ARG A 310 5.55 1.90 -8.55
CA ARG A 310 4.95 3.10 -7.95
C ARG A 310 3.79 2.75 -7.04
N ILE A 311 3.54 3.64 -6.06
CA ILE A 311 2.41 3.53 -5.14
C ILE A 311 1.42 4.63 -5.45
N ASN A 312 0.23 4.23 -5.92
CA ASN A 312 -0.89 5.11 -6.21
C ASN A 312 -1.82 5.19 -4.99
N ALA A 313 -2.30 6.38 -4.67
CA ALA A 313 -3.27 6.62 -3.61
C ALA A 313 -4.63 6.96 -4.23
N PHE A 314 -5.68 6.30 -3.75
CA PHE A 314 -7.06 6.50 -4.18
C PHE A 314 -7.90 6.86 -2.97
N LYS A 315 -8.60 7.99 -3.07
CA LYS A 315 -9.45 8.46 -2.00
C LYS A 315 -10.81 7.80 -2.13
N LYS A 316 -11.27 7.13 -1.08
CA LYS A 316 -12.64 6.63 -1.08
C LYS A 316 -13.59 7.84 -1.11
N GLU A 317 -14.17 8.10 -2.27
CA GLU A 317 -15.32 9.01 -2.36
C GLU A 317 -16.49 8.37 -1.61
N ASP A 318 -16.88 8.97 -0.49
CA ASP A 318 -18.23 8.77 0.03
C ASP A 318 -19.18 9.25 -1.07
N VAL A 319 -20.19 8.42 -1.40
CA VAL A 319 -21.27 8.82 -2.31
C VAL A 319 -21.93 10.06 -1.73
N LYS A 320 -21.49 11.24 -2.17
CA LYS A 320 -22.15 12.49 -1.83
C LYS A 320 -23.42 12.54 -2.67
N ASN A 321 -24.56 12.39 -2.01
CA ASN A 321 -25.84 12.86 -2.52
C ASN A 321 -25.85 14.40 -2.43
N ASP A 322 -24.92 15.08 -3.10
CA ASP A 322 -24.89 16.54 -3.13
C ASP A 322 -25.08 17.00 -4.57
N GLU A 323 -26.31 17.39 -4.90
CA GLU A 323 -26.72 18.02 -6.17
C GLU A 323 -26.15 19.44 -6.36
N GLU A 324 -25.10 19.85 -5.64
CA GLU A 324 -24.60 21.22 -5.67
C GLU A 324 -23.07 21.24 -5.62
N ASP A 325 -22.42 21.20 -6.79
CA ASP A 325 -21.22 21.99 -7.11
C ASP A 325 -20.76 21.69 -8.55
N ASN A 326 -21.40 22.37 -9.51
CA ASN A 326 -21.05 22.33 -10.94
C ASN A 326 -20.04 23.42 -11.34
N ASP A 327 -19.05 23.70 -10.48
CA ASP A 327 -17.96 24.62 -10.83
C ASP A 327 -16.59 23.92 -10.64
N LYS A 328 -16.23 23.07 -11.61
CA LYS A 328 -14.83 22.71 -11.88
C LYS A 328 -14.46 23.16 -13.29
N GLU A 329 -13.88 24.35 -13.35
CA GLU A 329 -13.10 24.83 -14.49
C GLU A 329 -11.79 24.02 -14.62
N ASP A 330 -11.59 23.50 -15.83
CA ASP A 330 -10.33 23.22 -16.51
C ASP A 330 -9.32 22.22 -15.91
N GLY A 331 -9.33 20.99 -16.44
CA GLY A 331 -8.08 20.27 -16.73
C GLY A 331 -8.05 18.77 -16.40
N GLU A 332 -8.22 17.94 -17.43
CA GLU A 332 -8.04 16.47 -17.45
C GLU A 332 -9.16 15.64 -16.81
N ASP A 333 -10.29 15.59 -17.51
CA ASP A 333 -11.26 14.50 -17.40
C ASP A 333 -10.58 13.17 -17.78
N ASN A 334 -10.24 12.38 -16.76
CA ASN A 334 -9.68 11.03 -16.90
C ASN A 334 -10.76 9.96 -16.73
N GLY A 335 -11.98 10.22 -17.24
CA GLY A 335 -13.16 9.36 -17.19
C GLY A 335 -12.87 7.87 -17.06
N LEU A 336 -12.92 7.37 -15.83
CA LEU A 336 -13.03 5.96 -15.47
C LEU A 336 -13.85 5.92 -14.19
N GLU A 337 -14.99 5.23 -14.24
CA GLU A 337 -15.84 4.96 -13.08
C GLU A 337 -15.00 4.27 -11.98
N GLY A 338 -14.98 4.86 -10.80
CA GLY A 338 -14.17 4.45 -9.66
C GLY A 338 -13.73 5.63 -8.80
N HIS A 339 -13.39 5.36 -7.55
CA HIS A 339 -12.96 6.36 -6.57
C HIS A 339 -11.78 7.23 -7.09
N SER A 340 -11.74 8.51 -6.71
CA SER A 340 -10.81 9.47 -7.32
C SER A 340 -9.35 9.19 -6.96
N PHE A 341 -8.52 9.07 -8.01
CA PHE A 341 -7.07 9.05 -7.89
C PHE A 341 -6.60 10.33 -7.19
N HIS A 342 -5.95 10.18 -6.03
CA HIS A 342 -5.51 11.30 -5.20
C HIS A 342 -4.04 11.66 -5.44
N GLY A 343 -3.22 10.70 -5.88
CA GLY A 343 -1.83 10.97 -6.26
C GLY A 343 -0.91 9.76 -6.14
N GLN A 344 0.39 10.03 -6.17
CA GLN A 344 1.44 9.05 -5.93
C GLN A 344 2.29 9.48 -4.74
N LEU A 345 2.84 8.52 -4.00
CA LEU A 345 3.86 8.79 -3.00
C LEU A 345 5.08 9.39 -3.68
N LYS A 346 5.50 10.57 -3.21
CA LYS A 346 6.60 11.35 -3.78
C LYS A 346 7.69 11.60 -2.75
N ASP A 347 8.93 11.55 -3.21
CA ASP A 347 10.11 11.87 -2.40
C ASP A 347 10.24 13.39 -2.11
N SER A 348 11.29 13.77 -1.40
CA SER A 348 11.59 15.18 -1.09
C SER A 348 11.87 16.05 -2.31
N HIS A 349 12.18 15.45 -3.47
CA HIS A 349 12.39 16.13 -4.76
C HIS A 349 11.11 16.19 -5.61
N GLY A 350 9.99 15.68 -5.10
CA GLY A 350 8.70 15.63 -5.80
C GLY A 350 8.61 14.55 -6.88
N GLN A 351 9.57 13.62 -6.93
CA GLN A 351 9.56 12.47 -7.84
C GLN A 351 8.75 11.31 -7.22
N PRO A 352 7.97 10.56 -8.00
CA PRO A 352 7.33 9.35 -7.50
C PRO A 352 8.36 8.38 -6.91
N ILE A 353 8.08 7.82 -5.74
CA ILE A 353 8.83 6.68 -5.22
C ILE A 353 8.62 5.51 -6.19
N THR A 354 9.72 4.89 -6.62
CA THR A 354 9.74 3.73 -7.51
C THR A 354 10.59 2.64 -6.87
N ILE A 355 9.94 1.50 -6.60
CA ILE A 355 10.56 0.31 -6.02
C ILE A 355 10.43 -0.81 -7.05
N ASP A 356 11.54 -1.20 -7.66
CA ASP A 356 11.57 -2.29 -8.65
C ASP A 356 10.96 -3.58 -8.07
N GLY A 357 10.06 -4.22 -8.83
CA GLY A 357 9.38 -5.45 -8.42
C GLY A 357 8.53 -5.33 -7.15
N LEU A 358 7.87 -4.19 -6.91
CA LEU A 358 7.05 -3.95 -5.72
C LEU A 358 5.89 -4.96 -5.59
N TRP A 359 5.86 -5.70 -4.49
CA TRP A 359 4.81 -6.66 -4.15
C TRP A 359 3.95 -6.16 -2.99
N GLY A 360 4.23 -6.62 -1.78
CA GLY A 360 3.38 -6.44 -0.61
C GLY A 360 3.47 -5.06 -0.01
N LEU A 361 2.34 -4.61 0.56
CA LEU A 361 2.21 -3.38 1.33
C LEU A 361 1.47 -3.69 2.63
N THR A 362 1.93 -3.12 3.74
CA THR A 362 1.21 -3.16 5.01
C THR A 362 1.69 -2.06 5.96
N PHE A 363 0.81 -1.56 6.83
CA PHE A 363 1.22 -0.67 7.92
C PHE A 363 1.64 -1.48 9.14
N GLY A 364 2.54 -0.94 9.95
CA GLY A 364 3.01 -1.64 11.17
C GLY A 364 1.89 -1.87 12.20
N ASN A 365 2.14 -2.79 13.14
CA ASN A 365 1.16 -3.18 14.17
C ASN A 365 1.25 -2.39 15.50
N GLY A 366 2.08 -1.34 15.54
CA GLY A 366 2.37 -0.58 16.76
C GLY A 366 3.20 -1.34 17.81
N ASN A 367 3.67 -2.55 17.48
CA ASN A 367 4.43 -3.44 18.34
C ASN A 367 5.71 -3.90 17.61
N VAL A 368 5.98 -5.22 17.59
CA VAL A 368 7.20 -5.79 16.99
C VAL A 368 7.30 -5.48 15.49
N ALA A 369 6.18 -5.38 14.76
CA ALA A 369 6.15 -5.05 13.34
C ALA A 369 6.13 -3.53 13.07
N GLY A 370 6.68 -2.72 13.99
CA GLY A 370 6.87 -1.28 13.78
C GLY A 370 5.61 -0.43 13.95
N ALA A 371 5.77 0.88 13.77
CA ALA A 371 4.72 1.87 14.03
C ALA A 371 3.58 1.82 13.01
N THR A 372 2.37 2.17 13.45
CA THR A 372 1.12 2.11 12.66
C THR A 372 1.07 3.09 11.50
N ASN A 373 1.91 4.13 11.49
CA ASN A 373 2.00 5.13 10.44
C ASN A 373 3.20 4.96 9.51
N VAL A 374 3.88 3.81 9.60
CA VAL A 374 4.97 3.46 8.71
C VAL A 374 4.45 2.40 7.75
N LEU A 375 4.56 2.68 6.45
CA LEU A 375 4.21 1.75 5.39
C LEU A 375 5.41 0.84 5.12
N PHE A 376 5.23 -0.46 5.24
CA PHE A 376 6.25 -1.46 4.95
C PHE A 376 5.96 -2.10 3.59
N PHE A 377 7.02 -2.50 2.88
CA PHE A 377 6.93 -3.11 1.58
C PHE A 377 7.90 -4.26 1.38
N THR A 378 7.54 -5.19 0.51
CA THR A 378 8.38 -6.26 -0.03
C THR A 378 8.51 -6.09 -1.54
N ALA A 379 9.65 -6.47 -2.10
CA ALA A 379 9.90 -6.33 -3.52
C ALA A 379 10.89 -7.37 -4.06
N GLY A 380 10.57 -7.93 -5.23
CA GLY A 380 11.44 -8.78 -6.04
C GLY A 380 12.27 -7.97 -7.01
N ILE A 381 13.38 -7.42 -6.53
CA ILE A 381 14.25 -6.53 -7.31
C ILE A 381 15.12 -7.29 -8.31
N VAL A 382 15.62 -6.57 -9.32
CA VAL A 382 16.51 -7.12 -10.36
C VAL A 382 15.85 -8.27 -11.09
N ASP A 383 14.67 -8.01 -11.65
CA ASP A 383 13.85 -9.01 -12.34
C ASP A 383 13.60 -10.24 -11.45
N GLU A 384 13.23 -9.97 -10.18
CA GLU A 384 12.87 -10.98 -9.18
C GLU A 384 13.99 -11.94 -8.76
N SER A 385 15.22 -11.71 -9.22
CA SER A 385 16.37 -12.54 -8.85
C SER A 385 16.88 -12.27 -7.43
N HIS A 386 16.49 -11.14 -6.84
CA HIS A 386 16.90 -10.68 -5.52
C HIS A 386 15.71 -10.09 -4.75
N GLY A 387 15.86 -9.84 -3.46
CA GLY A 387 14.78 -9.32 -2.61
C GLY A 387 15.12 -8.07 -1.83
N LEU A 388 14.07 -7.30 -1.53
CA LEU A 388 14.13 -6.13 -0.69
C LEU A 388 12.91 -6.09 0.23
N PHE A 389 13.16 -5.91 1.53
CA PHE A 389 12.17 -5.53 2.52
C PHE A 389 12.53 -4.14 3.04
N GLY A 390 11.57 -3.23 3.02
CA GLY A 390 11.79 -1.83 3.37
C GLY A 390 10.58 -1.16 3.98
N ARG A 391 10.75 0.13 4.26
CA ARG A 391 9.68 0.99 4.79
C ARG A 391 9.65 2.35 4.12
N ILE A 392 8.51 3.01 4.20
CA ILE A 392 8.26 4.36 3.71
C ILE A 392 7.63 5.16 4.85
N ILE A 393 8.24 6.32 5.13
CA ILE A 393 7.85 7.20 6.24
C ILE A 393 7.37 8.54 5.67
N ALA A 394 6.20 8.99 6.11
CA ALA A 394 5.71 10.33 5.79
C ALA A 394 6.56 11.40 6.52
N ARG A 395 7.07 12.39 5.80
CA ARG A 395 7.88 13.51 6.30
C ARG A 395 7.19 14.85 6.03
N GLU A 396 7.06 15.64 7.09
CA GLU A 396 6.74 17.07 6.95
C GLU A 396 7.98 17.81 6.43
N LYS A 397 7.81 18.79 5.52
CA LYS A 397 8.91 19.64 5.08
C LYS A 397 9.22 20.64 6.18
N GLU A 398 10.42 20.61 6.74
CA GLU A 398 10.90 21.69 7.62
C GLU A 398 11.03 22.99 6.80
N ASN A 399 10.37 24.06 7.25
CA ASN A 399 10.53 25.40 6.66
C ASN A 399 11.90 25.96 7.08
N ASN A 400 12.84 26.08 6.14
CA ASN A 400 14.10 26.82 6.32
C ASN A 400 13.92 28.34 6.26
N ASP A 401 12.84 28.88 6.85
CA ASP A 401 12.57 30.33 6.86
C ASP A 401 13.20 31.05 8.07
N ALA A 402 13.97 30.33 8.90
CA ALA A 402 14.63 30.90 10.07
C ALA A 402 15.97 31.59 9.78
N GLU A 403 16.54 31.48 8.58
CA GLU A 403 17.87 32.06 8.29
C GLU A 403 17.85 33.43 7.59
N ASP A 404 16.72 33.90 7.04
CA ASP A 404 16.67 35.22 6.38
C ASP A 404 16.22 36.37 7.28
N ASN A 405 15.51 36.09 8.39
CA ASN A 405 15.09 37.14 9.34
C ASN A 405 16.25 37.70 10.20
N ASP A 406 17.36 36.98 10.33
CA ASP A 406 18.54 37.45 11.08
C ASP A 406 19.46 38.37 10.23
N ARG A 407 19.22 38.47 8.92
CA ARG A 407 19.99 39.36 8.03
C ARG A 407 19.37 40.75 7.88
N GLU A 408 18.06 40.90 8.09
CA GLU A 408 17.40 42.22 8.10
C GLU A 408 17.45 42.89 9.48
N ALA A 409 17.41 42.14 10.58
CA ALA A 409 17.48 42.71 11.93
C ALA A 409 18.84 43.32 12.32
N LYS A 410 19.91 43.03 11.57
CA LYS A 410 21.26 43.61 11.80
C LYS A 410 21.55 44.89 11.02
N LYS A 411 20.64 45.36 10.14
CA LYS A 411 20.82 46.63 9.43
C LYS A 411 20.18 47.85 10.11
N ASP A 412 19.26 47.63 11.05
CA ASP A 412 18.48 48.71 11.68
C ASP A 412 18.91 49.10 13.10
N GLN A 413 19.98 48.50 13.65
CA GLN A 413 20.57 48.89 14.94
C GLN A 413 21.87 49.70 14.82
N GLY A 414 22.07 50.37 13.68
CA GLY A 414 23.27 51.14 13.36
C GLY A 414 23.06 52.65 13.30
N ASN A 415 22.15 53.23 14.09
CA ASN A 415 22.07 54.68 14.24
C ASN A 415 21.37 55.02 15.54
N ASP A 416 22.16 55.36 16.56
CA ASP A 416 21.88 56.37 17.59
C ASP A 416 22.74 56.07 18.82
N ASN A 417 23.85 56.81 18.94
CA ASN A 417 24.22 57.45 20.21
C ASN A 417 25.37 58.46 20.04
N GLU A 418 24.97 59.72 20.18
CA GLU A 418 25.57 60.78 20.98
C GLU A 418 26.97 61.33 20.68
N LYS A 419 26.93 62.60 20.23
CA LYS A 419 27.83 63.69 20.62
C LYS A 419 27.79 63.83 22.16
N ASP A 420 28.92 63.96 22.84
CA ASP A 420 29.45 65.27 23.30
C ASP A 420 30.79 65.16 24.08
N HIS A 421 31.57 66.24 23.96
CA HIS A 421 32.65 66.73 24.82
C HIS A 421 34.05 66.08 24.86
N GLY A 422 35.05 66.92 24.53
CA GLY A 422 36.26 67.08 25.35
C GLY A 422 37.58 67.09 24.59
N ASP A 423 38.05 68.28 24.20
CA ASP A 423 39.46 68.54 23.91
C ASP A 423 40.35 68.17 25.12
N ASP A 424 41.43 67.41 24.93
CA ASP A 424 42.73 67.76 25.52
C ASP A 424 43.90 67.09 24.76
N HIS A 425 44.96 67.87 24.62
CA HIS A 425 46.22 67.55 23.98
C HIS A 425 47.06 66.55 24.79
N GLY A 426 47.91 65.76 24.11
CA GLY A 426 49.15 65.32 24.75
C GLY A 426 49.79 64.03 24.26
N ASN A 427 50.55 64.13 23.16
CA ASN A 427 51.99 63.79 23.09
C ASN A 427 52.48 62.37 23.50
N LYS A 428 53.17 61.73 22.52
CA LYS A 428 54.37 60.85 22.68
C LYS A 428 54.17 59.51 23.42
N SER A 429 54.85 58.41 23.14
CA SER A 429 55.95 58.00 22.25
C SER A 429 56.18 56.51 22.60
N GLU A 430 56.66 55.70 21.63
CA GLU A 430 57.59 54.54 21.81
C GLU A 430 57.09 53.39 22.75
N ASP A 431 57.06 52.11 22.37
CA ASP A 431 57.81 51.28 21.42
C ASP A 431 56.92 50.13 20.90
#